data_AF-A0A8J4AAP4-F1
#
_entry.id   AF-A0A8J4AAP4-F1
#
_cell.length_a   1.000
_cell.length_b   1.000
_cell.length_c   1.000
_cell.angle_alpha   90.00
_cell.angle_beta   90.00
_cell.angle_gamma   90.00
#
_symmetry.space_group_name_H-M   'P 1'
#
loop_
_entity.id
_entity.type
_entity.pdbx_description
1 polymer ?
#
loop_
_entity_poly.entity_id
_entity_poly.type
_entity_poly.pdbx_seq_one_letter_code
_entity_poly.pdbx_strand_id
1 'polypeptide(L)' 'MLRPAAMSPHEAPTLGVGVGQTIRVHAFGRIRASAIRSGRGWIVNAGGDQYEARTLDEVIASLGLLPDHHAGRQ' A
#
# COMPACT_ATOMS: atom_id res chain seq x y z
N MET A 1 -8.84 29.23 38.22
CA MET A 1 -9.38 27.96 37.68
C MET A 1 -8.77 27.73 36.31
N LEU A 2 -7.82 26.80 36.16
CA LEU A 2 -7.29 26.40 34.85
C LEU A 2 -8.20 25.34 34.25
N ARG A 3 -8.68 25.54 33.02
CA ARG A 3 -9.42 24.53 32.25
C ARG A 3 -8.41 23.48 31.76
N PRO A 4 -8.70 22.17 31.84
CA PRO A 4 -7.84 21.16 31.25
C PRO A 4 -7.79 21.36 29.74
N ALA A 5 -6.58 21.42 29.17
CA ALA A 5 -6.39 21.38 27.73
C ALA A 5 -7.01 20.07 27.23
N ALA A 6 -8.01 20.16 26.36
CA ALA A 6 -8.48 19.00 25.62
C ALA A 6 -7.28 18.46 24.85
N MET A 7 -6.83 17.25 25.18
CA MET A 7 -5.86 16.54 24.35
C MET A 7 -6.46 16.41 22.96
N SER A 8 -5.81 17.03 21.96
CA SER A 8 -6.15 16.82 20.56
C SER A 8 -6.15 15.32 20.27
N PRO A 9 -7.15 14.79 19.56
CA PRO A 9 -7.08 13.41 19.10
C PRO A 9 -5.77 13.27 18.32
N HIS A 10 -4.93 12.32 18.72
CA HIS A 10 -3.76 11.95 17.92
C HIS A 10 -4.31 11.60 16.53
N GLU A 11 -4.10 12.46 15.53
CA GLU A 11 -4.36 12.09 14.15
C GLU A 11 -3.45 10.89 13.87
N ALA A 12 -4.06 9.76 13.52
CA ALA A 12 -3.29 8.63 13.04
C ALA A 12 -2.52 9.11 11.79
N PRO A 13 -1.21 8.81 11.69
CA PRO A 13 -0.45 9.16 10.51
C PRO A 13 -1.10 8.49 9.29
N THR A 14 -1.56 9.31 8.35
CA THR A 14 -2.08 8.84 7.06
C THR A 14 -0.97 8.93 6.03
N LEU A 15 -0.78 7.85 5.27
CA LEU A 15 0.10 7.90 4.10
C LEU A 15 -0.69 8.57 2.96
N GLY A 16 -0.29 9.79 2.59
CA GLY A 16 -0.85 10.50 1.45
C GLY A 16 -0.49 9.76 0.15
N VAL A 17 -1.47 9.10 -0.46
CA VAL A 17 -1.33 8.41 -1.76
C VAL A 17 -1.73 9.37 -2.87
N GLY A 18 -0.74 9.94 -3.56
CA GLY A 18 -0.94 10.82 -4.71
C GLY A 18 -1.07 10.08 -6.04
N VAL A 19 -1.75 10.67 -7.02
CA VAL A 19 -1.72 10.19 -8.41
C VAL A 19 -0.28 10.23 -8.93
N GLY A 20 0.14 9.19 -9.64
CA GLY A 20 1.51 9.02 -10.11
C GLY A 20 2.47 8.44 -9.06
N GLN A 21 2.02 8.26 -7.81
CA GLN A 21 2.82 7.53 -6.82
C GLN A 21 3.12 6.13 -7.34
N THR A 22 4.38 5.74 -7.24
CA THR A 22 4.87 4.45 -7.74
C THR A 22 5.45 3.65 -6.58
N ILE A 23 5.04 2.39 -6.47
CA ILE A 23 5.61 1.38 -5.58
C ILE A 23 6.39 0.41 -6.45
N ARG A 24 7.58 -0.01 -6.00
CA ARG A 24 8.43 -0.97 -6.74
C ARG A 24 8.94 -2.03 -5.78
N VAL A 25 8.87 -3.28 -6.22
CA VAL A 25 9.47 -4.42 -5.53
C VAL A 25 10.78 -4.76 -6.22
N HIS A 26 11.87 -4.68 -5.46
CA HIS A 26 13.21 -4.99 -5.94
C HIS A 26 13.67 -6.32 -5.35
N ALA A 27 14.14 -7.24 -6.20
CA ALA A 27 14.80 -8.47 -5.76
C ALA A 27 15.95 -8.80 -6.71
N PHE A 28 17.07 -9.28 -6.17
CA PHE A 28 18.25 -9.68 -6.93
C PHE A 28 18.74 -8.60 -7.92
N GLY A 29 18.69 -7.33 -7.51
CA GLY A 29 19.14 -6.19 -8.33
C GLY A 29 18.20 -5.78 -9.47
N ARG A 30 16.97 -6.30 -9.52
CA ARG A 30 15.99 -6.00 -10.57
C ARG A 30 14.62 -5.64 -9.99
N ILE A 31 13.85 -4.85 -10.72
CA ILE A 31 12.43 -4.62 -10.40
C ILE A 31 11.66 -5.89 -10.81
N ARG A 32 11.00 -6.53 -9.84
CA ARG A 32 10.17 -7.73 -10.06
C ARG A 32 8.73 -7.37 -10.34
N ALA A 33 8.26 -6.30 -9.72
CA ALA A 33 6.90 -5.82 -9.86
C ALA A 33 6.81 -4.33 -9.48
N SER A 34 5.78 -3.65 -9.96
CA SER A 34 5.51 -2.25 -9.67
C SER A 34 4.02 -1.98 -9.60
N ALA A 35 3.64 -0.90 -8.93
CA ALA A 35 2.29 -0.40 -8.95
C ALA A 35 2.28 1.12 -9.06
N ILE A 36 1.42 1.67 -9.91
CA ILE A 36 1.30 3.11 -10.14
C ILE A 36 -0.13 3.54 -9.82
N ARG A 37 -0.29 4.54 -8.95
CA ARG A 37 -1.59 5.12 -8.66
C ARG A 37 -2.09 5.89 -9.87
N SER A 38 -3.20 5.44 -10.45
CA SER A 38 -3.88 6.07 -11.59
C SER A 38 -5.29 6.47 -11.20
N GLY A 39 -5.51 7.77 -10.99
CA GLY A 39 -6.81 8.33 -10.62
C GLY A 39 -7.43 7.64 -9.39
N ARG A 40 -8.47 6.83 -9.62
CA ARG A 40 -9.23 6.12 -8.58
C ARG A 40 -8.65 4.77 -8.18
N GLY A 41 -7.66 4.24 -8.90
CA GLY A 41 -7.10 2.92 -8.71
C GLY A 41 -5.58 2.88 -8.85
N TRP A 42 -5.05 1.67 -8.95
CA TRP A 42 -3.65 1.34 -9.14
C TRP A 42 -3.53 0.39 -10.32
N ILE A 43 -2.50 0.61 -11.13
CA ILE A 43 -2.09 -0.33 -12.16
C ILE A 43 -0.89 -1.08 -11.61
N VAL A 44 -1.04 -2.39 -11.39
CA VAL A 44 0.01 -3.28 -10.88
C VAL A 44 0.60 -4.05 -12.06
N ASN A 45 1.92 -4.06 -12.17
CA ASN A 45 2.66 -4.88 -13.13
C ASN A 45 3.51 -5.88 -12.36
N ALA A 46 3.24 -7.17 -12.51
CA ALA A 46 3.96 -8.23 -11.79
C ALA A 46 4.15 -9.45 -12.70
N GLY A 47 5.39 -9.94 -12.82
CA GLY A 47 5.67 -11.16 -13.58
C GLY A 47 5.44 -11.10 -15.09
N GLY A 48 5.19 -9.90 -15.65
CA GLY A 48 4.81 -9.72 -17.06
C GLY A 48 3.31 -9.48 -17.27
N ASP A 49 2.51 -9.66 -16.22
CA ASP A 49 1.07 -9.41 -16.24
C ASP A 49 0.72 -8.06 -15.64
N GLN A 50 -0.44 -7.54 -16.03
CA GLN A 50 -0.99 -6.28 -15.54
C GLN A 50 -2.34 -6.52 -14.85
N TYR A 51 -2.51 -5.93 -13.67
CA TYR A 51 -3.71 -6.05 -12.84
C TYR A 51 -4.18 -4.67 -12.38
N GLU A 52 -5.50 -4.50 -12.23
CA GLU A 52 -6.07 -3.31 -11.59
C GLU A 52 -6.34 -3.59 -10.12
N ALA A 53 -5.82 -2.72 -9.25
CA ALA A 53 -6.11 -2.74 -7.82
C ALA A 53 -6.79 -1.44 -7.40
N ARG A 54 -7.80 -1.50 -6.56
CA ARG A 54 -8.57 -0.32 -6.11
C ARG A 54 -7.90 0.33 -4.91
N THR A 55 -7.33 -0.48 -4.04
CA THR A 55 -6.75 -0.08 -2.75
C THR A 55 -5.25 -0.36 -2.71
N LEU A 56 -4.55 0.28 -1.77
CA LEU A 56 -3.13 -0.01 -1.51
C LEU A 56 -2.95 -1.45 -0.97
N ASP A 57 -3.88 -1.94 -0.16
CA ASP A 57 -3.83 -3.32 0.36
C ASP A 57 -3.90 -4.36 -0.75
N GLU A 58 -4.77 -4.16 -1.75
CA GLU A 58 -4.83 -5.02 -2.93
C GLU A 58 -3.53 -4.99 -3.74
N VAL A 59 -2.87 -3.83 -3.83
CA VAL A 59 -1.53 -3.71 -4.44
C VAL A 59 -0.51 -4.55 -3.66
N ILE A 60 -0.44 -4.38 -2.34
CA ILE A 60 0.52 -5.09 -1.48
C ILE A 60 0.28 -6.61 -1.57
N ALA A 61 -0.99 -7.05 -1.59
CA ALA A 61 -1.35 -8.44 -1.79
C ALA A 61 -0.92 -8.96 -3.17
N SER A 62 -1.21 -8.22 -4.25
CA SER A 62 -0.86 -8.60 -5.63
C SER A 62 0.64 -8.66 -5.87
N LEU A 63 1.41 -7.85 -5.15
CA LEU A 63 2.86 -7.82 -5.20
C LEU A 63 3.51 -8.89 -4.30
N GLY A 64 2.72 -9.68 -3.55
CA GLY A 64 3.23 -10.65 -2.58
C GLY A 64 4.02 -10.00 -1.44
N LEU A 65 3.69 -8.76 -1.08
CA LEU A 65 4.35 -7.99 -0.02
C LEU A 65 3.64 -8.11 1.33
N LEU A 66 2.43 -8.68 1.37
CA LEU A 66 1.82 -9.04 2.64
C LEU A 66 2.66 -10.19 3.22
N PRO A 67 3.14 -10.11 4.47
CA PRO A 67 3.65 -11.30 5.14
C PRO A 67 2.56 -12.36 5.06
N ASP A 68 2.92 -13.60 4.74
CA ASP A 68 2.04 -14.77 4.75
C ASP A 68 1.47 -14.98 6.17
N HIS A 69 0.51 -14.17 6.59
CA HIS A 69 -0.35 -14.43 7.75
C HIS A 69 -1.46 -15.43 7.40
N HIS A 70 -1.28 -16.20 6.33
CA HIS A 70 -2.14 -17.30 5.91
C HIS A 70 -1.52 -18.66 6.30
N ALA A 71 -1.06 -18.78 7.55
CA ALA A 71 -0.76 -20.06 8.19
C ALA A 71 -1.35 -20.07 9.61
N GLY A 72 -2.69 -19.98 9.67
CA GLY A 72 -3.40 -19.91 10.95
C GLY A 72 -4.92 -19.98 10.82
N ARG A 73 -5.44 -20.84 9.93
CA ARG A 73 -6.81 -21.35 10.05
C ARG A 73 -6.78 -22.85 9.80
N GLN A 74 -6.73 -23.58 10.91
CA GLN A 74 -7.25 -24.94 11.03
C GLN A 74 -8.78 -24.92 10.81
#